data_AF-A0A3A6MZH9-F1
#
_entry.id   AF-A0A3A6MZH9-F1
#
_cell.length_a   1.000
_cell.length_b   1.000
_cell.length_c   1.000
_cell.angle_alpha   90.00
_cell.angle_beta   90.00
_cell.angle_gamma   90.00
#
_symmetry.space_group_name_H-M   'P 1'
#
loop_
_entity.id
_entity.type
_entity.pdbx_description
1 polymer ?
#
loop_
_entity_poly.entity_id
_entity_poly.type
_entity_poly.pdbx_seq_one_letter_code
_entity_poly.pdbx_strand_id
1 'polypeptide(L)'
;MRKPELTDRDKGLLELLARGCVLRTDQVALLYGVGRYHYDRLTALQGRELILRRGRYVEIAAKGLRVLGVPGRRLDVRQDWQREHRARVVDVYFALSGWGFQFALEFKRKAEVNANARFDAVISKNNKSYAVYLLNYEARESTLSGLKKDFAGLGRWGFSGAVVLSPSTETLNTLEAPDFLKELQLKELLALPYAQGIGIFNNIDALRRQVRFLFPGFTSCARPFADLEKGDTFVTVLITNDLIKRRLLHDYVDHVCEKEARKNVIVCLESQESRFAELIPGVEVVAVPDSVLQKTRGEQAAL
;
A
#
# COMPACT_ATOMS: atom_id res chain seq x y z
N MET A 1 -2.51 -13.35 -44.75
CA MET A 1 -2.55 -14.06 -43.44
C MET A 1 -3.71 -13.52 -42.61
N ARG A 2 -4.62 -14.39 -42.12
CA ARG A 2 -5.68 -14.00 -41.18
C ARG A 2 -5.03 -13.44 -39.91
N LYS A 3 -5.44 -12.24 -39.47
CA LYS A 3 -4.98 -11.68 -38.19
C LYS A 3 -5.57 -12.56 -37.06
N PRO A 4 -4.75 -13.15 -36.17
CA PRO A 4 -5.27 -13.93 -35.07
C PRO A 4 -6.16 -13.06 -34.18
N GLU A 5 -7.31 -13.59 -33.78
CA GLU A 5 -8.25 -12.90 -32.88
C GLU A 5 -7.62 -12.57 -31.52
N LEU A 6 -8.22 -11.61 -30.83
CA LEU A 6 -7.85 -11.32 -29.43
C LEU A 6 -8.37 -12.45 -28.56
N THR A 7 -7.45 -13.08 -27.83
CA THR A 7 -7.79 -14.03 -26.77
C THR A 7 -8.29 -13.28 -25.55
N ASP A 8 -8.95 -13.96 -24.62
CA ASP A 8 -9.41 -13.34 -23.38
C ASP A 8 -8.23 -12.87 -22.50
N ARG A 9 -7.08 -13.55 -22.56
CA ARG A 9 -5.85 -13.10 -21.90
C ARG A 9 -5.31 -11.79 -22.49
N ASP A 10 -5.45 -11.59 -23.81
CA ASP A 10 -5.09 -10.30 -24.41
C ASP A 10 -6.04 -9.19 -23.99
N LYS A 11 -7.35 -9.47 -23.90
CA LYS A 11 -8.31 -8.51 -23.37
C LYS A 11 -7.95 -8.15 -21.94
N GLY A 12 -7.67 -9.14 -21.08
CA GLY A 12 -7.25 -8.92 -19.69
C GLY A 12 -5.97 -8.08 -19.57
N LEU A 13 -4.96 -8.32 -20.41
CA LEU A 13 -3.76 -7.47 -20.47
C LEU A 13 -4.12 -6.02 -20.84
N LEU A 14 -4.90 -5.83 -21.90
CA LEU A 14 -5.29 -4.49 -22.36
C LEU A 14 -6.13 -3.78 -21.29
N GLU A 15 -7.07 -4.48 -20.65
CA GLU A 15 -7.92 -3.95 -19.58
C GLU A 15 -7.08 -3.49 -18.39
N LEU A 16 -6.09 -4.30 -17.98
CA LEU A 16 -5.17 -3.91 -16.91
C LEU A 16 -4.39 -2.64 -17.28
N LEU A 17 -3.79 -2.60 -18.48
CA LEU A 17 -3.05 -1.42 -18.95
C LEU A 17 -3.95 -0.17 -19.08
N ALA A 18 -5.22 -0.34 -19.46
CA ALA A 18 -6.20 0.75 -19.61
C ALA A 18 -6.49 1.48 -18.29
N ARG A 19 -6.27 0.81 -17.15
CA ARG A 19 -6.36 1.38 -15.79
C ARG A 19 -5.24 2.37 -15.47
N GLY A 20 -4.28 2.55 -16.38
CA GLY A 20 -3.24 3.57 -16.27
C GLY A 20 -1.94 3.08 -15.65
N CYS A 21 -1.65 1.79 -15.78
CA CYS A 21 -0.40 1.20 -15.32
C CYS A 21 0.59 0.98 -16.49
N VAL A 22 1.81 0.60 -16.12
CA VAL A 22 2.85 0.13 -17.02
C VAL A 22 3.29 -1.23 -16.50
N LEU A 23 3.40 -2.22 -17.38
CA LEU A 23 3.82 -3.57 -17.02
C LEU A 23 5.26 -3.80 -17.48
N ARG A 24 6.07 -4.51 -16.68
CA ARG A 24 7.28 -5.17 -17.18
C ARG A 24 6.90 -6.49 -17.87
N THR A 25 7.75 -6.98 -18.77
CA THR A 25 7.52 -8.24 -19.49
C THR A 25 7.31 -9.44 -18.56
N ASP A 26 8.05 -9.52 -17.46
CA ASP A 26 7.90 -10.57 -16.42
C ASP A 26 6.52 -10.50 -15.74
N GLN A 27 5.98 -9.31 -15.51
CA GLN A 27 4.63 -9.12 -14.99
C GLN A 27 3.56 -9.52 -16.00
N VAL A 28 3.80 -9.33 -17.29
CA VAL A 28 2.89 -9.84 -18.34
C VAL A 28 2.85 -11.37 -18.30
N ALA A 29 3.97 -12.04 -18.03
CA ALA A 29 3.99 -13.50 -17.91
C ALA A 29 3.02 -14.01 -16.83
N LEU A 30 2.78 -13.26 -15.76
CA LEU A 30 1.79 -13.62 -14.73
C LEU A 30 0.36 -13.71 -15.27
N LEU A 31 0.02 -12.94 -16.32
CA LEU A 31 -1.31 -12.98 -16.96
C LEU A 31 -1.44 -14.12 -17.98
N TYR A 32 -0.33 -14.51 -18.60
CA TYR A 32 -0.32 -15.47 -19.71
C TYR A 32 0.11 -16.88 -19.29
N GLY A 33 0.68 -17.03 -18.10
CA GLY A 33 1.22 -18.28 -17.57
C GLY A 33 2.71 -18.48 -17.91
N VAL A 34 3.21 -19.67 -17.56
CA VAL A 34 4.62 -20.05 -17.70
C VAL A 34 5.02 -20.25 -19.17
N GLY A 35 6.27 -19.92 -19.49
CA GLY A 35 6.88 -20.17 -20.81
C GLY A 35 6.92 -18.94 -21.75
N ARG A 36 7.28 -19.18 -23.03
CA ARG A 36 7.52 -18.11 -24.02
C ARG A 36 6.26 -17.52 -24.66
N TYR A 37 5.08 -18.08 -24.36
CA TYR A 37 3.80 -17.69 -24.99
C TYR A 37 3.51 -16.18 -24.91
N HIS A 38 3.83 -15.55 -23.78
CA HIS A 38 3.62 -14.11 -23.60
C HIS A 38 4.43 -13.25 -24.59
N TYR A 39 5.62 -13.68 -25.02
CA TYR A 39 6.42 -12.96 -26.01
C TYR A 39 5.75 -12.95 -27.40
N ASP A 40 5.19 -14.08 -27.81
CA ASP A 40 4.48 -14.20 -29.09
C ASP A 40 3.23 -13.33 -29.09
N ARG A 41 2.48 -13.34 -27.97
CA ARG A 41 1.29 -12.48 -27.81
C ARG A 41 1.66 -11.01 -27.80
N LEU A 42 2.70 -10.60 -27.07
CA LEU A 42 3.19 -9.22 -27.09
C LEU A 42 3.60 -8.78 -28.50
N THR A 43 4.25 -9.64 -29.28
CA THR A 43 4.62 -9.35 -30.67
C THR A 43 3.40 -9.16 -31.56
N ALA A 44 2.39 -10.04 -31.43
CA ALA A 44 1.14 -9.94 -32.16
C ALA A 44 0.35 -8.67 -31.81
N LEU A 45 0.25 -8.33 -30.51
CA LEU A 45 -0.45 -7.13 -30.04
C LEU A 45 0.26 -5.84 -30.47
N GLN A 46 1.59 -5.83 -30.44
CA GLN A 46 2.40 -4.71 -30.91
C GLN A 46 2.25 -4.53 -32.43
N GLY A 47 2.32 -5.61 -33.22
CA GLY A 47 2.12 -5.56 -34.67
C GLY A 47 0.71 -5.10 -35.07
N ARG A 48 -0.26 -5.22 -34.15
CA ARG A 48 -1.62 -4.67 -34.30
C ARG A 48 -1.77 -3.25 -33.75
N GLU A 49 -0.71 -2.67 -33.19
CA GLU A 49 -0.65 -1.35 -32.55
C GLU A 49 -1.59 -1.21 -31.35
N LEU A 50 -1.91 -2.31 -30.66
CA LEU A 50 -2.76 -2.29 -29.47
C LEU A 50 -1.98 -1.96 -28.20
N ILE A 51 -0.69 -2.28 -28.21
CA ILE A 51 0.26 -1.97 -27.15
C ILE A 51 1.50 -1.28 -27.73
N LEU A 52 2.26 -0.64 -26.85
CA LEU A 52 3.59 -0.12 -27.12
C LEU A 52 4.59 -0.91 -26.28
N ARG A 53 5.74 -1.26 -26.88
CA ARG A 53 6.87 -1.85 -26.16
C ARG A 53 8.02 -0.86 -26.13
N ARG A 54 8.55 -0.59 -24.94
CA ARG A 54 9.69 0.32 -24.69
C ARG A 54 10.70 -0.43 -23.81
N GLY A 55 11.69 -1.06 -24.44
CA GLY A 55 12.59 -1.97 -23.75
C GLY A 55 11.81 -3.12 -23.09
N ARG A 56 11.91 -3.24 -21.76
CA ARG A 56 11.19 -4.24 -20.95
C ARG A 56 9.76 -3.86 -20.56
N TYR A 57 9.31 -2.66 -20.93
CA TYR A 57 8.01 -2.13 -20.51
C TYR A 57 6.97 -2.26 -21.60
N VAL A 58 5.74 -2.49 -21.17
CA VAL A 58 4.54 -2.64 -21.98
C VAL A 58 3.51 -1.60 -21.53
N GLU A 59 3.02 -0.81 -22.49
CA GLU A 59 2.04 0.24 -22.29
C GLU A 59 0.87 0.05 -23.26
N ILE A 60 -0.32 0.56 -22.93
CA ILE A 60 -1.44 0.56 -23.87
C ILE A 60 -1.26 1.61 -24.95
N ALA A 61 -1.50 1.25 -26.20
CA ALA A 61 -1.56 2.20 -27.30
C ALA A 61 -2.96 2.80 -27.42
N ALA A 62 -3.10 3.93 -28.12
CA ALA A 62 -4.39 4.59 -28.33
C ALA A 62 -5.43 3.67 -29.00
N LYS A 63 -4.98 2.79 -29.92
CA LYS A 63 -5.85 1.81 -30.57
C LYS A 63 -6.30 0.70 -29.62
N GLY A 64 -5.46 0.29 -28.67
CA GLY A 64 -5.82 -0.64 -27.61
C GLY A 64 -6.98 -0.11 -26.76
N LEU A 65 -6.91 1.15 -26.34
CA LEU A 65 -8.00 1.82 -25.61
C LEU A 65 -9.30 1.85 -26.42
N ARG A 66 -9.23 2.19 -27.71
CA ARG A 66 -10.40 2.21 -28.60
C ARG A 66 -11.05 0.84 -28.74
N VAL A 67 -10.25 -0.22 -28.86
CA VAL A 67 -10.76 -1.60 -28.96
C VAL A 67 -11.51 -2.01 -27.68
N LEU A 68 -11.10 -1.51 -26.53
CA LEU A 68 -11.80 -1.74 -25.25
C LEU A 68 -12.99 -0.79 -25.01
N GLY A 69 -13.23 0.20 -25.88
CA GLY A 69 -14.25 1.22 -25.65
C GLY A 69 -13.97 2.12 -24.44
N VAL A 70 -12.72 2.18 -23.95
CA VAL A 70 -12.35 3.01 -22.80
C VAL A 70 -12.14 4.45 -23.26
N PRO A 71 -12.95 5.42 -22.78
CA PRO A 71 -12.80 6.82 -23.16
C PRO A 71 -11.54 7.43 -22.54
N GLY A 72 -10.96 8.41 -23.23
CA GLY A 72 -9.85 9.22 -22.73
C GLY A 72 -8.52 8.97 -23.44
N ARG A 73 -7.48 9.64 -22.93
CA ARG A 73 -6.13 9.57 -23.49
C ARG A 73 -5.31 8.49 -22.80
N ARG A 74 -4.40 7.87 -23.57
CA ARG A 74 -3.34 7.04 -23.00
C ARG A 74 -2.53 7.85 -22.00
N LEU A 75 -2.06 7.18 -20.98
CA LEU A 75 -1.03 7.74 -20.12
C LEU A 75 0.24 7.95 -20.96
N ASP A 76 0.80 9.16 -20.96
CA ASP A 76 2.05 9.46 -21.65
C ASP A 76 3.21 9.36 -20.64
N VAL A 77 3.83 8.19 -20.56
CA VAL A 77 5.02 7.98 -19.73
C VAL A 77 6.24 8.16 -20.63
N ARG A 78 7.09 9.14 -20.32
CA ARG A 78 8.23 9.49 -21.18
C ARG A 78 9.53 8.89 -20.69
N GLN A 79 9.76 8.95 -19.38
CA GLN A 79 11.05 8.62 -18.77
C GLN A 79 11.02 7.19 -18.19
N ASP A 80 12.13 6.47 -18.28
CA ASP A 80 12.21 5.07 -17.85
C ASP A 80 11.99 4.89 -16.35
N TRP A 81 12.44 5.83 -15.52
CA TRP A 81 12.18 5.77 -14.08
C TRP A 81 10.68 5.89 -13.75
N GLN A 82 9.90 6.62 -14.57
CA GLN A 82 8.44 6.70 -14.40
C GLN A 82 7.78 5.36 -14.77
N ARG A 83 8.31 4.67 -15.78
CA ARG A 83 7.85 3.33 -16.18
C ARG A 83 8.15 2.32 -15.09
N GLU A 84 9.37 2.35 -14.55
CA GLU A 84 9.78 1.46 -13.48
C GLU A 84 8.94 1.69 -12.22
N HIS A 85 8.75 2.94 -11.81
CA HIS A 85 7.90 3.27 -10.67
C HIS A 85 6.50 2.69 -10.81
N ARG A 86 5.88 2.87 -11.97
CA ARG A 86 4.54 2.33 -12.26
C ARG A 86 4.51 0.82 -12.30
N ALA A 87 5.55 0.18 -12.82
CA ALA A 87 5.67 -1.26 -12.76
C ALA A 87 5.79 -1.76 -11.31
N ARG A 88 6.54 -1.07 -10.44
CA ARG A 88 6.59 -1.42 -9.01
C ARG A 88 5.24 -1.29 -8.31
N VAL A 89 4.40 -0.33 -8.71
CA VAL A 89 3.00 -0.24 -8.21
C VAL A 89 2.19 -1.46 -8.66
N VAL A 90 2.46 -2.01 -9.84
CA VAL A 90 1.82 -3.25 -10.31
C VAL A 90 2.31 -4.47 -9.52
N ASP A 91 3.54 -4.49 -9.01
CA ASP A 91 3.98 -5.54 -8.07
C ASP A 91 3.12 -5.54 -6.81
N VAL A 92 2.73 -4.36 -6.29
CA VAL A 92 1.77 -4.25 -5.18
C VAL A 92 0.41 -4.82 -5.57
N TYR A 93 -0.10 -4.46 -6.77
CA TYR A 93 -1.38 -4.97 -7.28
C TYR A 93 -1.43 -6.50 -7.32
N PHE A 94 -0.40 -7.15 -7.84
CA PHE A 94 -0.36 -8.61 -7.93
C PHE A 94 -0.12 -9.28 -6.57
N ALA A 95 0.63 -8.65 -5.67
CA ALA A 95 0.96 -9.23 -4.38
C ALA A 95 -0.15 -9.04 -3.33
N LEU A 96 -0.99 -8.01 -3.46
CA LEU A 96 -2.03 -7.70 -2.48
C LEU A 96 -3.29 -8.56 -2.73
N SER A 97 -3.69 -9.35 -1.74
CA SER A 97 -4.82 -10.27 -1.81
C SER A 97 -5.91 -9.93 -0.78
N GLY A 98 -7.17 -10.09 -1.17
CA GLY A 98 -8.32 -9.83 -0.28
C GLY A 98 -8.57 -8.35 0.03
N TRP A 99 -8.04 -7.45 -0.81
CA TRP A 99 -8.27 -6.00 -0.79
C TRP A 99 -8.78 -5.54 -2.15
N GLY A 100 -9.67 -4.56 -2.17
CA GLY A 100 -9.95 -3.79 -3.38
C GLY A 100 -8.72 -2.98 -3.75
N PHE A 101 -8.35 -2.97 -5.04
CA PHE A 101 -7.21 -2.19 -5.54
C PHE A 101 -7.61 -1.40 -6.77
N GLN A 102 -7.35 -0.10 -6.75
CA GLN A 102 -7.51 0.79 -7.90
C GLN A 102 -6.24 1.59 -8.15
N PHE A 103 -5.80 1.66 -9.40
CA PHE A 103 -4.67 2.53 -9.75
C PHE A 103 -5.08 4.00 -9.62
N ALA A 104 -4.12 4.88 -9.29
CA ALA A 104 -4.45 6.29 -9.08
C ALA A 104 -5.06 6.96 -10.31
N LEU A 105 -4.64 6.61 -11.52
CA LEU A 105 -5.24 7.18 -12.74
C LEU A 105 -6.68 6.71 -12.93
N GLU A 106 -6.96 5.44 -12.65
CA GLU A 106 -8.32 4.89 -12.66
C GLU A 106 -9.22 5.65 -11.67
N PHE A 107 -8.73 5.89 -10.46
CA PHE A 107 -9.48 6.61 -9.41
C PHE A 107 -9.71 8.08 -9.78
N LYS A 108 -8.65 8.80 -10.18
CA LYS A 108 -8.70 10.24 -10.51
C LYS A 108 -9.56 10.56 -11.73
N ARG A 109 -9.83 9.60 -12.61
CA ARG A 109 -10.77 9.78 -13.73
C ARG A 109 -12.23 9.85 -13.28
N LYS A 110 -12.56 9.33 -12.10
CA LYS A 110 -13.94 9.18 -11.60
C LYS A 110 -14.25 10.05 -10.40
N ALA A 111 -13.24 10.47 -9.64
CA ALA A 111 -13.40 11.17 -8.37
C ALA A 111 -12.98 12.64 -8.45
N GLU A 112 -13.58 13.48 -7.59
CA GLU A 112 -13.19 14.88 -7.38
C GLU A 112 -11.90 14.99 -6.55
N VAL A 113 -10.82 14.44 -7.11
CA VAL A 113 -9.49 14.48 -6.52
C VAL A 113 -8.66 15.51 -7.25
N ASN A 114 -7.73 16.15 -6.54
CA ASN A 114 -6.74 16.99 -7.19
C ASN A 114 -5.98 16.17 -8.25
N ALA A 115 -6.02 16.60 -9.51
CA ALA A 115 -5.33 15.94 -10.61
C ALA A 115 -3.82 15.76 -10.34
N ASN A 116 -3.23 16.65 -9.54
CA ASN A 116 -1.83 16.64 -9.13
C ASN A 116 -1.53 15.87 -7.84
N ALA A 117 -2.54 15.22 -7.22
CA ALA A 117 -2.30 14.34 -6.09
C ALA A 117 -1.31 13.24 -6.49
N ARG A 118 -0.47 12.81 -5.57
CA ARG A 118 0.72 11.97 -5.85
C ARG A 118 0.57 10.51 -5.47
N PHE A 119 -0.53 10.11 -4.81
CA PHE A 119 -0.75 8.69 -4.52
C PHE A 119 -0.76 7.86 -5.80
N ASP A 120 -0.30 6.62 -5.67
CA ASP A 120 -0.08 5.66 -6.75
C ASP A 120 -1.26 4.71 -6.94
N ALA A 121 -1.94 4.40 -5.85
CA ALA A 121 -3.10 3.53 -5.84
C ALA A 121 -4.04 3.85 -4.67
N VAL A 122 -5.21 3.21 -4.70
CA VAL A 122 -6.17 3.17 -3.61
C VAL A 122 -6.38 1.71 -3.25
N ILE A 123 -6.29 1.40 -1.95
CA ILE A 123 -6.67 0.08 -1.43
C ILE A 123 -7.84 0.20 -0.48
N SER A 124 -8.76 -0.77 -0.51
CA SER A 124 -9.95 -0.74 0.32
C SER A 124 -10.34 -2.10 0.88
N LYS A 125 -10.86 -2.08 2.12
CA LYS A 125 -11.39 -3.26 2.81
C LYS A 125 -12.29 -2.83 3.96
N ASN A 126 -13.44 -3.48 4.13
CA ASN A 126 -14.38 -3.23 5.23
C ASN A 126 -14.71 -1.73 5.42
N ASN A 127 -15.12 -1.04 4.35
CA ASN A 127 -15.43 0.40 4.31
C ASN A 127 -14.28 1.34 4.66
N LYS A 128 -13.06 0.84 4.89
CA LYS A 128 -11.86 1.67 4.94
C LYS A 128 -11.22 1.75 3.56
N SER A 129 -10.77 2.94 3.20
CA SER A 129 -10.09 3.23 1.94
C SER A 129 -8.83 4.04 2.22
N TYR A 130 -7.69 3.61 1.69
CA TYR A 130 -6.41 4.26 1.91
C TYR A 130 -5.79 4.70 0.59
N ALA A 131 -5.22 5.89 0.59
CA ALA A 131 -4.31 6.33 -0.46
C ALA A 131 -2.95 5.66 -0.27
N VAL A 132 -2.46 4.93 -1.27
CA VAL A 132 -1.18 4.23 -1.25
C VAL A 132 -0.12 5.06 -1.97
N TYR A 133 1.01 5.25 -1.30
CA TYR A 133 2.20 5.91 -1.83
C TYR A 133 3.34 4.90 -1.81
N LEU A 134 3.89 4.57 -2.97
CA LEU A 134 5.11 3.79 -3.07
C LEU A 134 6.26 4.77 -3.23
N LEU A 135 7.19 4.81 -2.28
CA LEU A 135 8.31 5.76 -2.37
C LEU A 135 9.48 5.19 -3.19
N ASN A 136 10.37 6.11 -3.57
CA ASN A 136 11.70 5.79 -4.07
C ASN A 136 12.65 5.56 -2.88
N TYR A 137 13.87 5.09 -3.16
CA TYR A 137 14.91 4.86 -2.15
C TYR A 137 15.31 6.11 -1.36
N GLU A 138 15.05 7.30 -1.92
CA GLU A 138 15.29 8.59 -1.28
C GLU A 138 14.05 9.46 -1.34
N ALA A 139 13.64 10.00 -0.19
CA ALA A 139 12.60 11.04 -0.11
C ALA A 139 13.23 12.43 -0.05
N ARG A 140 13.25 13.10 -1.20
CA ARG A 140 13.63 14.53 -1.29
C ARG A 140 12.63 15.40 -0.55
N GLU A 141 13.04 16.58 -0.11
CA GLU A 141 12.13 17.57 0.52
C GLU A 141 10.90 17.87 -0.34
N SER A 142 11.07 17.99 -1.65
CA SER A 142 9.96 18.21 -2.58
C SER A 142 8.96 17.05 -2.60
N THR A 143 9.41 15.82 -2.35
CA THR A 143 8.55 14.64 -2.16
C THR A 143 7.77 14.77 -0.86
N LEU A 144 8.47 15.03 0.26
CA LEU A 144 7.87 15.17 1.60
C LEU A 144 6.82 16.29 1.64
N SER A 145 7.14 17.47 1.11
CA SER A 145 6.21 18.60 1.03
C SER A 145 4.97 18.28 0.21
N GLY A 146 5.11 17.49 -0.87
CA GLY A 146 3.95 17.03 -1.63
C GLY A 146 3.12 15.99 -0.91
N LEU A 147 3.74 15.08 -0.15
CA LEU A 147 3.01 14.15 0.72
C LEU A 147 2.20 14.92 1.76
N LYS A 148 2.81 15.88 2.48
CA LYS A 148 2.10 16.73 3.45
C LYS A 148 0.90 17.44 2.81
N LYS A 149 1.07 17.97 1.60
CA LYS A 149 -0.01 18.62 0.85
C LYS A 149 -1.16 17.65 0.53
N ASP A 150 -0.85 16.44 0.06
CA ASP A 150 -1.88 15.43 -0.23
C ASP A 150 -2.57 14.94 1.05
N PHE A 151 -1.80 14.75 2.12
CA PHE A 151 -2.28 14.31 3.43
C PHE A 151 -3.36 15.25 3.98
N ALA A 152 -3.17 16.57 3.85
CA ALA A 152 -4.18 17.57 4.20
C ALA A 152 -5.46 17.52 3.32
N GLY A 153 -5.43 16.82 2.19
CA GLY A 153 -6.55 16.62 1.28
C GLY A 153 -7.29 15.29 1.47
N LEU A 154 -6.66 14.27 2.08
CA LEU A 154 -7.15 12.88 2.04
C LEU A 154 -8.57 12.71 2.59
N GLY A 155 -8.90 13.36 3.72
CA GLY A 155 -10.23 13.26 4.31
C GLY A 155 -11.33 13.80 3.39
N ARG A 156 -11.04 14.89 2.65
CA ARG A 156 -11.97 15.48 1.65
C ARG A 156 -12.15 14.58 0.43
N TRP A 157 -11.16 13.75 0.12
CA TRP A 157 -11.23 12.75 -0.95
C TRP A 157 -11.83 11.41 -0.50
N GLY A 158 -12.33 11.32 0.74
CA GLY A 158 -13.00 10.13 1.26
C GLY A 158 -12.06 9.03 1.75
N PHE A 159 -10.77 9.31 1.96
CA PHE A 159 -9.82 8.33 2.49
C PHE A 159 -9.81 8.31 4.02
N SER A 160 -9.72 7.10 4.57
CA SER A 160 -9.53 6.83 6.00
C SER A 160 -8.13 7.21 6.48
N GLY A 161 -7.14 7.18 5.58
CA GLY A 161 -5.75 7.51 5.89
C GLY A 161 -4.83 7.25 4.70
N ALA A 162 -3.53 7.17 4.99
CA ALA A 162 -2.50 6.88 4.01
C ALA A 162 -1.75 5.59 4.35
N VAL A 163 -1.35 4.85 3.31
CA VAL A 163 -0.32 3.82 3.40
C VAL A 163 0.90 4.28 2.63
N VAL A 164 2.05 4.29 3.28
CA VAL A 164 3.32 4.61 2.65
C VAL A 164 4.19 3.36 2.65
N LEU A 165 4.52 2.86 1.47
CA LEU A 165 5.42 1.73 1.26
C LEU A 165 6.80 2.26 0.91
N SER A 166 7.76 2.11 1.82
CA SER A 166 9.13 2.62 1.68
C SER A 166 10.10 1.51 1.29
N PRO A 167 10.85 1.62 0.17
CA PRO A 167 11.84 0.60 -0.20
C PRO A 167 13.15 0.66 0.60
N SER A 168 13.36 1.71 1.40
CA SER A 168 14.56 1.90 2.21
C SER A 168 14.23 2.30 3.65
N THR A 169 15.10 1.91 4.57
CA THR A 169 14.99 2.27 6.00
C THR A 169 15.20 3.77 6.19
N GLU A 170 16.10 4.39 5.41
CA GLU A 170 16.40 5.81 5.45
C GLU A 170 15.17 6.66 5.11
N THR A 171 14.45 6.28 4.05
CA THR A 171 13.22 6.98 3.66
C THR A 171 12.13 6.78 4.71
N LEU A 172 12.03 5.58 5.30
CA LEU A 172 11.08 5.32 6.37
C LEU A 172 11.38 6.21 7.60
N ASN A 173 12.64 6.28 8.02
CA ASN A 173 13.07 7.11 9.15
C ASN A 173 12.78 8.60 8.92
N THR A 174 12.86 9.08 7.68
CA THR A 174 12.52 10.47 7.34
C THR A 174 11.03 10.77 7.55
N LEU A 175 10.15 9.83 7.23
CA LEU A 175 8.70 9.96 7.50
C LEU A 175 8.38 9.87 9.00
N GLU A 176 9.24 9.19 9.74
CA GLU A 176 9.10 8.98 11.18
C GLU A 176 9.62 10.14 12.03
N ALA A 177 10.34 11.09 11.40
CA ALA A 177 10.88 12.25 12.08
C ALA A 177 9.75 13.09 12.73
N PRO A 178 9.91 13.54 13.99
CA PRO A 178 8.91 14.35 14.68
C PRO A 178 8.45 15.57 13.88
N ASP A 179 9.38 16.28 13.22
CA ASP A 179 9.07 17.45 12.38
C ASP A 179 8.25 17.12 11.13
N PHE A 180 8.40 15.91 10.58
CA PHE A 180 7.55 15.47 9.49
C PHE A 180 6.12 15.22 9.98
N LEU A 181 5.98 14.56 11.12
CA LEU A 181 4.69 14.22 11.70
C LEU A 181 3.97 15.41 12.30
N LYS A 182 4.70 16.46 12.71
CA LYS A 182 4.14 17.70 13.21
C LYS A 182 3.15 18.28 12.18
N GLU A 183 1.99 18.72 12.66
CA GLU A 183 0.90 19.33 11.87
C GLU A 183 0.17 18.41 10.88
N LEU A 184 0.47 17.11 10.82
CA LEU A 184 -0.33 16.17 10.02
C LEU A 184 -1.73 16.00 10.63
N GLN A 185 -2.75 16.41 9.86
CA GLN A 185 -4.17 16.21 10.17
C GLN A 185 -4.70 14.93 9.50
N LEU A 186 -4.02 13.80 9.76
CA LEU A 186 -4.44 12.48 9.31
C LEU A 186 -4.98 11.67 10.48
N LYS A 187 -5.93 10.77 10.20
CA LYS A 187 -6.40 9.78 11.18
C LYS A 187 -5.43 8.62 11.32
N GLU A 188 -4.92 8.11 10.20
CA GLU A 188 -4.00 6.97 10.15
C GLU A 188 -2.91 7.24 9.09
N LEU A 189 -1.66 6.97 9.44
CA LEU A 189 -0.51 6.99 8.52
C LEU A 189 0.30 5.70 8.70
N LEU A 190 0.00 4.69 7.89
CA LEU A 190 0.62 3.37 7.97
C LEU A 190 1.93 3.38 7.16
N ALA A 191 3.08 3.46 7.83
CA ALA A 191 4.38 3.57 7.17
C ALA A 191 5.14 2.24 7.28
N LEU A 192 5.29 1.54 6.14
CA LEU A 192 5.76 0.15 6.13
C LEU A 192 6.90 -0.06 5.12
N PRO A 193 7.83 -0.96 5.40
CA PRO A 193 8.86 -1.35 4.44
C PRO A 193 8.25 -2.06 3.21
N TYR A 194 8.71 -1.74 2.02
CA TYR A 194 8.37 -2.42 0.78
C TYR A 194 9.42 -3.53 0.51
N ALA A 195 9.04 -4.79 0.25
CA ALA A 195 7.68 -5.29 0.01
C ALA A 195 6.99 -5.89 1.25
N GLN A 196 7.67 -6.00 2.41
CA GLN A 196 7.17 -6.71 3.60
C GLN A 196 5.81 -6.19 4.09
N GLY A 197 5.54 -4.89 4.00
CA GLY A 197 4.27 -4.27 4.37
C GLY A 197 3.06 -4.86 3.67
N ILE A 198 3.21 -5.37 2.43
CA ILE A 198 2.13 -6.06 1.71
C ILE A 198 1.76 -7.37 2.43
N GLY A 199 2.75 -8.09 2.94
CA GLY A 199 2.53 -9.29 3.75
C GLY A 199 1.70 -9.00 5.00
N ILE A 200 1.91 -7.86 5.65
CA ILE A 200 1.10 -7.42 6.79
C ILE A 200 -0.36 -7.20 6.38
N PHE A 201 -0.60 -6.51 5.25
CA PHE A 201 -1.97 -6.26 4.77
C PHE A 201 -2.71 -7.53 4.36
N ASN A 202 -2.03 -8.46 3.69
CA ASN A 202 -2.63 -9.75 3.30
C ASN A 202 -3.05 -10.57 4.53
N ASN A 203 -2.36 -10.39 5.66
CA ASN A 203 -2.58 -11.15 6.89
C ASN A 203 -3.27 -10.34 7.99
N ILE A 204 -3.79 -9.14 7.70
CA ILE A 204 -4.27 -8.21 8.73
C ILE A 204 -5.36 -8.80 9.61
N ASP A 205 -6.25 -9.64 9.06
CA ASP A 205 -7.33 -10.25 9.83
C ASP A 205 -6.83 -11.37 10.74
N ALA A 206 -5.82 -12.13 10.29
CA ALA A 206 -5.15 -13.14 11.10
C ALA A 206 -4.37 -12.48 12.26
N LEU A 207 -3.64 -11.40 11.96
CA LEU A 207 -2.94 -10.60 12.97
C LEU A 207 -3.92 -10.03 14.00
N ARG A 208 -5.04 -9.44 13.57
CA ARG A 208 -6.11 -8.97 14.48
C ARG A 208 -6.70 -10.08 15.34
N ARG A 209 -6.88 -11.29 14.81
CA ARG A 209 -7.32 -12.46 15.61
C ARG A 209 -6.27 -12.81 16.67
N GLN A 210 -4.99 -12.80 16.32
CA GLN A 210 -3.92 -13.10 17.26
C GLN A 210 -3.83 -12.06 18.38
N VAL A 211 -3.96 -10.77 18.07
CA VAL A 211 -4.04 -9.72 19.11
C VAL A 211 -5.21 -9.98 20.05
N ARG A 212 -6.41 -10.29 19.54
CA ARG A 212 -7.57 -10.59 20.41
C ARG A 212 -7.35 -11.82 21.29
N PHE A 213 -6.60 -12.82 20.82
CA PHE A 213 -6.25 -13.99 21.62
C PHE A 213 -5.29 -13.65 22.77
N LEU A 214 -4.35 -12.73 22.57
CA LEU A 214 -3.41 -12.27 23.59
C LEU A 214 -4.08 -11.44 24.69
N PHE A 215 -5.20 -10.77 24.38
CA PHE A 215 -5.87 -9.84 25.30
C PHE A 215 -7.35 -10.24 25.54
N PRO A 216 -7.62 -11.41 26.16
CA PRO A 216 -8.98 -11.87 26.39
C PRO A 216 -9.75 -10.95 27.37
N GLY A 217 -10.96 -10.58 26.97
CA GLY A 217 -11.84 -9.70 27.74
C GLY A 217 -11.45 -8.22 27.72
N PHE A 218 -10.49 -7.82 26.88
CA PHE A 218 -10.29 -6.40 26.56
C PHE A 218 -11.35 -5.92 25.57
N THR A 219 -11.78 -4.67 25.70
CA THR A 219 -12.77 -4.03 24.83
C THR A 219 -12.12 -2.97 23.96
N SER A 220 -12.80 -2.52 22.89
CA SER A 220 -12.31 -1.41 22.07
C SER A 220 -12.13 -0.14 22.92
N CYS A 221 -11.00 0.54 22.75
CA CYS A 221 -10.74 1.81 23.41
C CYS A 221 -11.17 2.98 22.51
N ALA A 222 -11.68 4.06 23.11
CA ALA A 222 -12.00 5.29 22.39
C ALA A 222 -10.82 6.27 22.31
N ARG A 223 -9.75 6.06 23.10
CA ARG A 223 -8.55 6.90 23.06
C ARG A 223 -7.84 6.74 21.72
N PRO A 224 -7.42 7.83 21.05
CA PRO A 224 -6.89 7.75 19.68
C PRO A 224 -5.52 7.08 19.58
N PHE A 225 -4.81 6.92 20.70
CA PHE A 225 -3.53 6.21 20.76
C PHE A 225 -3.69 4.71 21.06
N ALA A 226 -4.85 4.24 21.53
CA ALA A 226 -5.04 2.86 21.99
C ALA A 226 -6.14 2.15 21.18
N ASP A 227 -5.97 0.84 20.97
CA ASP A 227 -6.96 0.01 20.28
C ASP A 227 -7.86 -0.74 21.26
N LEU A 228 -7.30 -1.17 22.40
CA LEU A 228 -8.04 -1.91 23.42
C LEU A 228 -7.80 -1.37 24.83
N GLU A 229 -8.74 -1.61 25.74
CA GLU A 229 -8.58 -1.31 27.17
C GLU A 229 -9.23 -2.36 28.07
N LYS A 230 -8.70 -2.48 29.29
CA LYS A 230 -9.29 -3.25 30.38
C LYS A 230 -8.72 -2.77 31.72
N GLY A 231 -9.59 -2.39 32.66
CA GLY A 231 -9.16 -1.97 34.00
C GLY A 231 -8.28 -0.72 33.93
N ASP A 232 -7.01 -0.85 34.33
CA ASP A 232 -5.98 0.20 34.32
C ASP A 232 -5.03 0.11 33.12
N THR A 233 -5.31 -0.75 32.14
CA THR A 233 -4.37 -1.07 31.06
C THR A 233 -4.93 -0.68 29.69
N PHE A 234 -4.11 0.05 28.92
CA PHE A 234 -4.32 0.35 27.50
C PHE A 234 -3.41 -0.52 26.62
N VAL A 235 -3.95 -0.97 25.49
CA VAL A 235 -3.20 -1.73 24.47
C VAL A 235 -3.20 -0.98 23.16
N THR A 236 -2.01 -0.75 22.61
CA THR A 236 -1.77 -0.02 21.37
C THR A 236 -1.18 -0.95 20.32
N VAL A 237 -1.89 -1.20 19.22
CA VAL A 237 -1.45 -2.08 18.14
C VAL A 237 -0.68 -1.28 17.08
N LEU A 238 0.63 -1.53 16.99
CA LEU A 238 1.57 -0.88 16.08
C LEU A 238 2.17 -1.82 15.02
N ILE A 239 1.57 -3.00 14.79
CA ILE A 239 1.96 -3.94 13.72
C ILE A 239 2.07 -3.24 12.35
N THR A 240 1.16 -2.32 12.03
CA THR A 240 1.15 -1.55 10.78
C THR A 240 1.99 -0.27 10.83
N ASN A 241 2.73 -0.04 11.92
CA ASN A 241 3.52 1.18 12.19
C ASN A 241 2.72 2.45 11.86
N ASP A 242 1.57 2.62 12.52
CA ASP A 242 0.75 3.82 12.38
C ASP A 242 1.43 4.99 13.08
N LEU A 243 2.02 5.90 12.30
CA LEU A 243 2.83 7.00 12.81
C LEU A 243 2.01 8.05 13.56
N ILE A 244 0.72 8.22 13.20
CA ILE A 244 -0.15 9.15 13.92
C ILE A 244 -0.44 8.58 15.31
N LYS A 245 -0.85 7.30 15.37
CA LYS A 245 -1.11 6.61 16.64
C LYS A 245 0.13 6.58 17.53
N ARG A 246 1.30 6.30 16.95
CA ARG A 246 2.58 6.27 17.67
C ARG A 246 2.93 7.63 18.28
N ARG A 247 2.77 8.73 17.53
CA ARG A 247 2.97 10.09 18.06
C ARG A 247 2.04 10.36 19.24
N LEU A 248 0.75 10.04 19.10
CA LEU A 248 -0.23 10.26 20.17
C LEU A 248 0.04 9.40 21.42
N LEU A 249 0.57 8.18 21.24
CA LEU A 249 1.01 7.36 22.36
C LEU A 249 2.20 8.00 23.07
N HIS A 250 3.19 8.50 22.33
CA HIS A 250 4.36 9.18 22.90
C HIS A 250 3.93 10.42 23.71
N ASP A 251 3.06 11.26 23.13
CA ASP A 251 2.52 12.44 23.81
C ASP A 251 1.77 12.06 25.11
N TYR A 252 1.05 10.93 25.11
CA TYR A 252 0.35 10.43 26.30
C TYR A 252 1.32 9.92 27.38
N VAL A 253 2.32 9.14 26.98
CA VAL A 253 3.34 8.58 27.89
C VAL A 253 4.10 9.71 28.57
N ASP A 254 4.54 10.72 27.83
CA ASP A 254 5.38 11.81 28.34
C ASP A 254 4.65 12.79 29.26
N HIS A 255 3.34 12.95 29.11
CA HIS A 255 2.62 14.09 29.71
C HIS A 255 1.41 13.73 30.58
N VAL A 256 0.86 12.53 30.41
CA VAL A 256 -0.43 12.15 31.00
C VAL A 256 -0.35 10.84 31.79
N CYS A 257 0.45 9.87 31.34
CA CYS A 257 0.46 8.51 31.87
C CYS A 257 0.67 8.44 33.39
N GLU A 258 1.60 9.21 33.94
CA GLU A 258 1.86 9.25 35.38
C GLU A 258 0.65 9.71 36.20
N LYS A 259 -0.13 10.64 35.67
CA LYS A 259 -1.31 11.21 36.35
C LYS A 259 -2.49 10.25 36.33
N GLU A 260 -2.67 9.54 35.21
CA GLU A 260 -3.74 8.54 35.08
C GLU A 260 -3.39 7.22 35.78
N ALA A 261 -2.11 7.01 36.16
CA ALA A 261 -1.60 5.78 36.78
C ALA A 261 -2.01 4.51 36.02
N ARG A 262 -2.11 4.61 34.69
CA ARG A 262 -2.49 3.53 33.79
C ARG A 262 -1.28 2.91 33.11
N LYS A 263 -1.32 1.61 32.90
CA LYS A 263 -0.31 0.85 32.15
C LYS A 263 -0.59 0.94 30.66
N ASN A 264 0.48 0.93 29.86
CA ASN A 264 0.40 0.86 28.41
C ASN A 264 1.18 -0.35 27.92
N VAL A 265 0.60 -1.03 26.93
CA VAL A 265 1.21 -2.17 26.25
C VAL A 265 1.21 -1.89 24.75
N ILE A 266 2.36 -2.04 24.10
CA ILE A 266 2.50 -1.98 22.65
C ILE A 266 2.43 -3.40 22.10
N VAL A 267 1.69 -3.59 21.01
CA VAL A 267 1.63 -4.85 20.28
C VAL A 267 2.22 -4.66 18.88
N CYS A 268 3.27 -5.40 18.56
CA CYS A 268 3.96 -5.36 17.28
C CYS A 268 4.30 -6.77 16.79
N LEU A 269 4.98 -6.90 15.65
CA LEU A 269 5.59 -8.17 15.24
C LEU A 269 6.88 -8.43 16.03
N GLU A 270 7.31 -9.69 16.14
CA GLU A 270 8.60 -10.08 16.75
C GLU A 270 9.76 -9.29 16.12
N SER A 271 9.80 -9.20 14.79
CA SER A 271 10.80 -8.43 14.03
C SER A 271 10.81 -6.92 14.31
N GLN A 272 9.78 -6.40 14.99
CA GLN A 272 9.64 -4.97 15.33
C GLN A 272 9.91 -4.68 16.82
N GLU A 273 10.07 -5.71 17.65
CA GLU A 273 10.10 -5.60 19.11
C GLU A 273 11.20 -4.66 19.60
N SER A 274 12.46 -4.93 19.21
CA SER A 274 13.61 -4.11 19.64
C SER A 274 13.45 -2.64 19.26
N ARG A 275 12.93 -2.38 18.05
CA ARG A 275 12.69 -1.01 17.58
C ARG A 275 11.66 -0.28 18.43
N PHE A 276 10.54 -0.92 18.78
CA PHE A 276 9.51 -0.26 19.59
C PHE A 276 9.91 -0.09 21.05
N ALA A 277 10.69 -1.03 21.61
CA ALA A 277 11.27 -0.89 22.93
C ALA A 277 12.26 0.30 23.02
N GLU A 278 13.03 0.54 21.95
CA GLU A 278 13.92 1.71 21.85
C GLU A 278 13.15 3.02 21.64
N LEU A 279 12.11 3.01 20.80
CA LEU A 279 11.35 4.21 20.47
C LEU A 279 10.47 4.73 21.60
N ILE A 280 9.96 3.84 22.46
CA ILE A 280 9.07 4.20 23.57
C ILE A 280 9.54 3.46 24.83
N PRO A 281 10.63 3.91 25.46
CA PRO A 281 11.22 3.23 26.60
C PRO A 281 10.25 3.22 27.79
N GLY A 282 10.25 2.11 28.55
CA GLY A 282 9.42 1.94 29.74
C GLY A 282 7.97 1.48 29.47
N VAL A 283 7.56 1.35 28.21
CA VAL A 283 6.29 0.74 27.83
C VAL A 283 6.50 -0.75 27.54
N GLU A 284 5.62 -1.60 28.06
CA GLU A 284 5.68 -3.05 27.81
C GLU A 284 5.42 -3.34 26.33
N VAL A 285 6.25 -4.19 25.72
CA VAL A 285 6.08 -4.62 24.33
C VAL A 285 5.72 -6.10 24.31
N VAL A 286 4.62 -6.43 23.63
CA VAL A 286 4.15 -7.80 23.42
C VAL A 286 4.18 -8.10 21.93
N ALA A 287 5.00 -9.08 21.55
CA ALA A 287 5.17 -9.47 20.16
C ALA A 287 4.13 -10.49 19.68
N VAL A 288 3.71 -10.34 18.42
CA VAL A 288 2.98 -11.34 17.64
C VAL A 288 3.97 -12.04 16.70
N PRO A 289 3.93 -13.38 16.58
CA PRO A 289 4.90 -14.09 15.75
C PRO A 289 4.90 -13.70 14.27
N ASP A 290 6.07 -13.49 13.69
CA ASP A 290 6.22 -13.21 12.25
C ASP A 290 5.73 -14.38 11.38
N SER A 291 5.70 -15.60 11.93
CA SER A 291 5.17 -16.79 11.25
C SER A 291 3.69 -16.65 10.84
N VAL A 292 2.93 -15.74 11.47
CA VAL A 292 1.56 -15.40 11.04
C VAL A 292 1.54 -14.83 9.61
N LEU A 293 2.62 -14.18 9.17
CA LEU A 293 2.73 -13.62 7.82
C LEU A 293 2.96 -14.69 6.73
N GLN A 294 3.44 -15.89 7.11
CA GLN A 294 3.83 -16.95 6.18
C GLN A 294 2.69 -17.93 5.84
N LYS A 295 1.67 -18.04 6.70
CA LYS A 295 0.63 -19.09 6.61
C LYS A 295 -0.26 -19.01 5.35
N THR A 296 -0.24 -17.91 4.60
CA THR A 296 -1.18 -17.67 3.50
C THR A 296 -0.61 -17.99 2.10
N ARG A 297 0.68 -18.34 1.99
CA ARG A 297 1.25 -18.83 0.71
C ARG A 297 0.84 -20.28 0.39
N GLY A 298 0.47 -21.08 1.39
CA GLY A 298 0.12 -22.50 1.20
C GLY A 298 -1.27 -22.74 0.60
N GLU A 299 -2.20 -21.79 0.72
CA GLU A 299 -3.58 -21.94 0.25
C GLU A 299 -3.80 -21.40 -1.18
N GLN A 300 -2.81 -20.70 -1.76
CA GLN A 300 -2.90 -20.12 -3.11
C GLN A 300 -2.27 -21.01 -4.21
N ALA A 301 -1.68 -22.15 -3.87
CA ALA A 301 -1.14 -23.10 -4.84
C ALA A 301 -2.17 -24.14 -5.33
N ALA A 302 -3.43 -24.02 -4.92
CA ALA A 302 -4.50 -24.99 -5.20
C ALA A 302 -5.74 -24.35 -5.86
N LEU A 303 -5.53 -23.38 -6.76
CA LEU A 303 -6.54 -22.89 -7.71
C LEU A 303 -5.92 -22.63 -9.08
#